data_AF-A0A8I6A0V1-F1
#
_entry.id   AF-A0A8I6A0V1-F1
#
_cell.length_a   1.000
_cell.length_b   1.000
_cell.length_c   1.000
_cell.angle_alpha   90.00
_cell.angle_beta   90.00
_cell.angle_gamma   90.00
#
_symmetry.space_group_name_H-M   'P 1'
#
loop_
_entity.id
_entity.type
_entity.pdbx_description
1 polymer ?
#
loop_
_entity_poly.entity_id
_entity_poly.type
_entity_poly.pdbx_seq_one_letter_code
_entity_poly.pdbx_strand_id
1 'polypeptide(L)' 'MPPYTIVYIPVPGRCEAMRMLLADQGQSWKEEVVTIDVWLQGSLNYAAVTAGQTD' A
#
# COMPACT_ATOMS: atom_id res chain seq x y z
N MET A 1 -2.36 -4.16 -15.35
CA MET A 1 -1.92 -4.13 -13.93
C MET A 1 -2.48 -2.86 -13.34
N PRO A 2 -3.15 -2.90 -12.17
CA PRO A 2 -3.64 -1.69 -11.54
C PRO A 2 -2.49 -0.69 -11.29
N PRO A 3 -2.67 0.61 -11.55
CA PRO A 3 -1.63 1.62 -11.38
C PRO A 3 -1.20 1.80 -9.92
N TYR A 4 -2.07 1.45 -8.97
CA TYR A 4 -1.83 1.60 -7.54
C TYR A 4 -1.77 0.23 -6.85
N THR A 5 -0.88 0.11 -5.87
CA THR A 5 -0.84 -1.04 -4.96
C THR A 5 -0.91 -0.52 -3.52
N ILE A 6 -1.90 -0.98 -2.76
CA ILE A 6 -2.01 -0.72 -1.33
C ILE A 6 -1.43 -1.92 -0.60
N VAL A 7 -0.31 -1.69 0.10
CA VAL A 7 0.32 -2.68 0.99
C VAL A 7 -0.03 -2.29 2.42
N TYR A 8 -0.88 -3.06 3.10
CA TYR A 8 -1.35 -2.68 4.44
C TYR A 8 -1.74 -3.88 5.31
N ILE A 9 -1.79 -3.64 6.62
CA ILE A 9 -2.37 -4.61 7.58
C ILE A 9 -3.89 -4.76 7.33
N PRO A 10 -4.51 -5.90 7.69
CA PRO A 10 -5.92 -6.20 7.39
C PRO A 10 -6.91 -5.44 8.28
N VAL A 11 -6.80 -4.11 8.33
CA VAL A 11 -7.74 -3.20 9.00
C VAL A 11 -7.98 -1.97 8.11
N PRO A 12 -9.15 -1.30 8.21
CA PRO A 12 -9.42 -0.07 7.45
C PRO A 12 -8.33 0.99 7.72
N GLY A 13 -8.13 1.29 9.01
CA GLY A 13 -7.05 2.14 9.50
C GLY A 13 -6.90 3.44 8.71
N ARG A 14 -5.65 3.81 8.44
CA ARG A 14 -5.32 5.04 7.69
C ARG A 14 -5.54 4.91 6.18
N CYS A 15 -5.55 3.68 5.66
CA CYS A 15 -5.71 3.43 4.23
C CYS A 15 -7.17 3.51 3.77
N GLU A 16 -8.15 3.54 4.68
CA GLU A 16 -9.56 3.60 4.30
C GLU A 16 -9.90 4.85 3.49
N ALA A 17 -9.40 6.02 3.89
CA ALA A 17 -9.60 7.25 3.13
C ALA A 17 -9.04 7.15 1.70
N MET A 18 -7.91 6.46 1.52
CA MET A 18 -7.31 6.22 0.20
C MET A 18 -8.14 5.24 -0.63
N ARG A 19 -8.67 4.17 -0.02
CA ARG A 19 -9.57 3.22 -0.70
C ARG A 19 -10.84 3.92 -1.16
N MET A 20 -11.45 4.72 -0.29
CA MET A 20 -12.62 5.54 -0.63
C MET A 20 -12.32 6.49 -1.78
N LEU A 21 -11.18 7.20 -1.75
CA LEU A 21 -10.76 8.09 -2.82
C LEU A 21 -10.58 7.35 -4.16
N LEU A 22 -9.89 6.21 -4.15
CA LEU A 22 -9.68 5.43 -5.37
C LEU A 22 -11.00 4.86 -5.92
N ALA A 23 -11.89 4.38 -5.05
CA ALA A 23 -13.21 3.90 -5.43
C ALA A 23 -14.07 5.01 -6.04
N ASP A 24 -14.11 6.19 -5.41
CA ASP A 24 -14.85 7.37 -5.88
C ASP A 24 -14.36 7.83 -7.27
N GLN A 25 -13.06 7.75 -7.53
CA GLN A 25 -12.44 8.13 -8.80
C GLN A 25 -12.45 7.01 -9.85
N GLY A 26 -13.13 5.88 -9.59
CA GLY A 26 -13.20 4.73 -10.50
C GLY A 26 -11.83 4.09 -10.80
N GLN A 27 -10.85 4.29 -9.91
CA GLN A 27 -9.50 3.76 -10.09
C GLN A 27 -9.46 2.28 -9.70
N SER A 28 -8.60 1.53 -10.38
CA SER A 28 -8.26 0.17 -9.97
C SER A 28 -6.98 0.18 -9.14
N TRP A 29 -6.93 -0.66 -8.12
CA TRP A 29 -5.72 -0.92 -7.33
C TRP A 29 -5.58 -2.40 -6.99
N LYS A 30 -4.36 -2.80 -6.64
CA LYS A 30 -4.04 -4.11 -6.06
C LYS A 30 -3.96 -3.97 -4.54
N GLU A 31 -4.53 -4.91 -3.80
CA GLU A 31 -4.31 -5.02 -2.34
C GLU A 31 -3.27 -6.11 -2.07
N GLU A 32 -2.24 -5.77 -1.30
CA GLU A 32 -1.30 -6.71 -0.71
C GLU A 32 -1.44 -6.64 0.81
N VAL A 33 -2.10 -7.64 1.38
CA VAL A 33 -2.34 -7.70 2.82
C VAL A 33 -1.08 -8.21 3.53
N VAL A 34 -0.59 -7.42 4.47
CA VAL A 34 0.53 -7.78 5.35
C VAL A 34 -0.03 -8.34 6.65
N THR A 35 0.21 -9.61 6.91
CA THR A 35 -0.14 -10.22 8.21
C THR A 35 0.87 -9.78 9.28
N ILE A 36 0.49 -9.92 10.55
CA ILE A 36 1.37 -9.59 11.68
C ILE A 36 2.66 -10.43 11.63
N ASP A 37 2.57 -11.73 11.30
CA ASP A 37 3.75 -12.59 11.17
C ASP A 37 4.74 -12.09 10.11
N VAL A 38 4.23 -11.69 8.94
CA VAL A 38 5.06 -11.13 7.86
C VAL A 38 5.65 -9.79 8.27
N TRP A 39 4.88 -8.94 8.94
CA TRP A 39 5.37 -7.67 9.46
C TRP A 39 6.52 -7.87 10.47
N LEU A 40 6.36 -8.83 11.39
CA LEU A 40 7.35 -9.14 12.43
C LEU A 40 8.63 -9.79 11.89
N GLN A 41 8.58 -10.47 10.74
CA GLN A 41 9.77 -10.99 10.08
C GLN A 41 10.72 -9.87 9.60
N GLY A 42 10.22 -8.63 9.44
CA GLY A 42 11.02 -7.48 9.02
C GLY A 42 11.56 -7.56 7.58
N SER A 43 11.19 -8.60 6.83
CA SER A 43 11.65 -8.88 5.47
C SER A 43 10.77 -8.26 4.38
N LEU A 44 9.93 -7.28 4.73
CA LEU A 44 9.12 -6.53 3.77
C LEU A 44 10.05 -5.69 2.87
N ASN A 45 10.44 -6.27 1.75
CA ASN A 45 11.25 -5.61 0.74
C ASN A 45 10.33 -4.86 -0.23
N TYR A 46 10.12 -3.56 0.03
CA TYR A 46 9.46 -2.68 -0.92
C TYR A 46 10.44 -1.59 -1.35
N ALA A 47 10.68 -1.50 -2.65
CA ALA A 47 11.61 -0.56 -3.27
C ALA A 47 11.07 0.88 -3.33
N ALA A 48 10.23 1.30 -2.39
CA ALA A 48 9.47 2.54 -2.47
C ALA A 48 9.55 3.39 -1.19
N VAL A 49 10.76 3.74 -0.76
CA VAL A 49 11.05 5.01 -0.04
C VAL A 49 12.45 5.51 -0.45
N THR A 50 12.69 5.70 -1.75
CA THR A 50 13.76 6.61 -2.17
C THR A 50 13.10 7.89 -2.62
N ALA A 51 13.17 8.90 -1.75
CA ALA A 51 13.08 10.27 -2.21
C ALA A 51 14.14 10.42 -3.30
N GLY A 52 13.71 10.56 -4.55
CA GLY A 52 14.55 11.12 -5.59
C GLY A 52 14.87 12.56 -5.20
N GLN A 53 15.87 12.74 -4.34
CA GLN A 53 16.69 13.95 -4.38
C GLN A 53 17.49 13.84 -5.67
N THR A 54 16.98 14.49 -6.71
CA THR A 54 17.78 14.98 -7.83
C THR A 54 18.81 15.96 -7.27
N ASP A 55 20.10 15.62 -7.41
CA ASP A 55 21.15 16.59 -7.75
C ASP A 55 21.38 16.51 -9.28
#